data_AF-A0A1F3JPR1-F1
#
_entry.id   AF-A0A1F3JPR1-F1
#
_cell.length_a   1.000
_cell.length_b   1.000
_cell.length_c   1.000
_cell.angle_alpha   90.00
_cell.angle_beta   90.00
_cell.angle_gamma   90.00
#
_symmetry.space_group_name_H-M   'P 1'
#
loop_
_entity.id
_entity.type
_entity.pdbx_description
1 polymer ?
#
loop_
_entity_poly.entity_id
_entity_poly.type
_entity_poly.pdbx_seq_one_letter_code
_entity_poly.pdbx_strand_id
1 'polypeptide(L)' 'MNIHAEKLEIMKMILDTDNPSILESIKRLFKKGATLDFWETLPQEQRDDILQGIKEIENGEVLDYEDFMKKHR' A
#
# COMPACT_ATOMS: atom_id res chain seq x y z
N MET A 1 -14.70 19.19 16.52
CA MET A 1 -14.96 19.06 15.07
C MET A 1 -16.17 18.18 14.87
N ASN A 2 -17.16 18.64 14.10
CA ASN A 2 -18.29 17.80 13.69
C ASN A 2 -17.99 17.26 12.29
N ILE A 3 -17.57 16.00 12.23
CA ILE A 3 -17.14 15.33 11.00
C ILE A 3 -18.24 15.35 9.92
N HIS A 4 -19.52 15.35 10.31
CA HIS A 4 -20.63 15.42 9.35
C HIS A 4 -20.75 16.80 8.70
N ALA A 5 -20.55 17.86 9.48
CA ALA A 5 -20.58 19.23 8.97
C ALA A 5 -19.42 19.48 7.99
N GLU A 6 -18.22 19.04 8.34
CA GLU A 6 -17.03 19.17 7.48
C GLU A 6 -17.17 18.41 6.16
N LYS A 7 -17.77 17.21 6.18
CA LYS A 7 -18.04 16.46 4.94
C LYS A 7 -18.95 17.22 3.98
N LEU A 8 -19.98 17.90 4.51
CA LEU A 8 -20.91 18.70 3.69
C LEU A 8 -20.22 19.94 3.11
N GLU A 9 -19.36 20.59 3.89
CA GLU A 9 -18.59 21.75 3.45
C GLU A 9 -17.64 21.39 2.31
N ILE A 10 -16.87 20.29 2.45
CA ILE A 10 -15.99 19.79 1.40
C ILE A 10 -16.77 19.42 0.13
N MET A 11 -17.93 18.77 0.28
CA MET A 11 -18.78 18.43 -0.87
C MET A 11 -19.25 19.67 -1.62
N LYS A 12 -19.67 20.71 -0.89
CA LYS A 12 -20.06 21.99 -1.49
C LYS A 12 -18.91 22.63 -2.25
N MET A 13 -17.72 22.69 -1.66
CA MET A 13 -16.52 23.22 -2.34
C MET A 13 -16.18 22.47 -3.63
N ILE A 14 -16.40 21.15 -3.67
CA ILE A 14 -16.19 20.33 -4.87
C ILE A 14 -17.23 20.62 -5.95
N LEU A 15 -18.49 20.84 -5.57
CA LEU A 15 -19.57 21.16 -6.52
C LEU A 15 -19.44 22.57 -7.11
N ASP A 16 -18.93 23.51 -6.32
CA ASP A 16 -18.80 24.92 -6.69
C ASP A 16 -17.52 25.22 -7.50
N THR A 17 -16.58 24.27 -7.62
CA THR A 17 -15.29 24.47 -8.33
C THR A 17 -15.30 23.90 -9.75
N ASP A 18 -15.03 24.76 -10.74
CA ASP A 18 -14.81 24.35 -12.13
C ASP A 18 -13.34 24.05 -12.45
N ASN A 19 -12.42 24.25 -11.50
CA ASN A 19 -10.98 24.06 -11.74
C ASN A 19 -10.63 22.55 -11.86
N PRO A 20 -10.24 22.05 -13.06
CA PRO A 20 -9.98 20.63 -13.26
C PRO A 20 -8.76 20.12 -12.48
N SER A 21 -7.77 20.98 -12.21
CA SER A 21 -6.56 20.61 -11.46
C SER A 21 -6.87 20.31 -10.00
N ILE A 22 -7.79 21.05 -9.40
CA ILE A 22 -8.26 20.83 -8.03
C ILE A 22 -9.01 19.50 -7.95
N LEU A 23 -9.94 19.25 -8.87
CA LEU A 23 -10.73 18.02 -8.93
C LEU A 23 -9.85 16.78 -9.10
N GLU A 24 -8.88 16.82 -10.01
CA GLU A 24 -7.94 15.70 -10.21
C GLU A 24 -7.02 15.46 -8.99
N SER A 25 -6.67 16.51 -8.26
CA SER A 25 -5.88 16.38 -7.02
C SER A 25 -6.68 15.72 -5.91
N ILE A 26 -7.95 16.11 -5.72
CA ILE A 26 -8.87 15.48 -4.77
C ILE A 26 -9.09 14.01 -5.12
N LYS A 27 -9.31 13.70 -6.40
CA LYS A 27 -9.47 12.33 -6.89
C LYS A 27 -8.24 11.46 -6.61
N ARG A 28 -7.04 12.01 -6.79
CA ARG A 28 -5.77 11.31 -6.44
C ARG A 28 -5.66 11.05 -4.95
N LEU A 29 -6.07 11.99 -4.08
CA LEU A 29 -6.06 11.79 -2.63
C LEU A 29 -6.98 10.65 -2.20
N PHE A 30 -8.21 10.63 -2.72
CA PHE A 30 -9.15 9.53 -2.44
C PHE A 30 -8.67 8.19 -3.00
N LYS A 31 -8.05 8.17 -4.19
CA LYS A 31 -7.47 6.95 -4.76
C LYS A 31 -6.27 6.44 -3.96
N LYS A 32 -5.36 7.31 -3.52
CA LYS A 32 -4.23 6.93 -2.66
C LYS A 32 -4.68 6.34 -1.32
N GLY A 33 -5.80 6.81 -0.78
CA GLY A 33 -6.42 6.22 0.41
C GLY A 33 -7.21 4.94 0.16
N ALA A 34 -7.53 4.62 -1.10
CA ALA A 34 -8.31 3.45 -1.50
C ALA A 34 -7.47 2.31 -2.09
N THR A 35 -6.23 2.60 -2.54
CA THR A 35 -5.25 1.56 -2.82
C THR A 35 -4.78 1.01 -1.49
N LEU A 36 -5.37 -0.11 -1.06
CA LEU A 36 -4.76 -0.97 -0.05
C LEU A 36 -3.31 -1.18 -0.48
N ASP A 37 -2.38 -0.86 0.42
CA ASP A 37 -0.99 -1.27 0.25
C ASP A 37 -0.98 -2.77 -0.07
N PHE A 38 -0.16 -3.21 -1.03
CA PHE A 38 -0.05 -4.62 -1.36
C PHE A 38 0.17 -5.47 -0.09
N TRP A 39 0.93 -4.95 0.87
CA TRP A 39 1.12 -5.58 2.17
C TRP A 39 -0.18 -5.88 2.91
N GLU A 40 -1.16 -4.98 2.84
CA GLU A 40 -2.49 -5.14 3.45
C GLU A 40 -3.42 -6.07 2.66
N THR A 41 -3.03 -6.45 1.43
CA THR A 41 -3.76 -7.44 0.63
C THR A 41 -3.31 -8.88 0.88
N LEU A 42 -2.18 -9.07 1.58
CA LEU A 42 -1.63 -10.40 1.85
C LEU A 42 -2.35 -11.09 3.02
N PRO A 43 -2.70 -12.38 2.89
CA PRO A 43 -3.11 -13.22 4.01
C PRO A 43 -2.06 -13.19 5.12
N GLN A 44 -2.49 -13.41 6.37
CA GLN A 44 -1.57 -13.43 7.51
C GLN A 44 -0.44 -14.44 7.32
N GLU A 45 -0.73 -15.65 6.85
CA GLU A 45 0.27 -16.70 6.61
C GLU A 45 1.38 -16.22 5.66
N GLN A 46 1.02 -15.52 4.57
CA GLN A 46 2.01 -15.00 3.62
C GLN A 46 2.86 -13.88 4.21
N ARG A 47 2.29 -13.05 5.08
CA ARG A 47 3.05 -12.01 5.80
C ARG A 47 4.01 -12.64 6.81
N ASP A 48 3.57 -13.68 7.51
CA ASP A 48 4.38 -14.42 8.47
C ASP A 48 5.57 -15.11 7.77
N ASP A 49 5.34 -15.73 6.61
CA ASP A 49 6.39 -16.35 5.79
C ASP A 49 7.43 -15.31 5.31
N ILE A 50 6.96 -14.15 4.82
CA ILE A 50 7.86 -13.07 4.39
C ILE A 50 8.70 -12.54 5.56
N LEU A 51 8.07 -12.30 6.72
CA LEU A 51 8.77 -11.82 7.91
C LEU A 51 9.77 -12.85 8.42
N GLN A 52 9.47 -14.14 8.30
CA GLN A 52 10.38 -15.22 8.64
C GLN A 52 11.60 -15.23 7.70
N GLY A 53 11.39 -15.14 6.38
CA GLY A 53 12.48 -15.05 5.41
C GLY A 53 13.38 -13.83 5.62
N ILE A 54 12.83 -12.68 6.03
CA ILE A 54 13.64 -11.50 6.39
C ILE A 54 14.55 -11.81 7.59
N LYS A 55 14.04 -12.46 8.64
CA LYS A 55 14.85 -12.85 9.81
C LYS A 55 15.95 -13.84 9.44
N GLU A 56 15.66 -14.81 8.59
CA GLU A 56 16.65 -15.77 8.09
C GLU A 56 17.77 -15.05 7.34
N ILE A 57 17.43 -14.07 6.50
CA ILE A 57 18.41 -13.23 5.82
C ILE A 57 19.27 -12.44 6.82
N GLU A 58 18.65 -11.83 7.83
CA GLU A 58 19.36 -11.08 8.88
C GLU A 58 20.29 -11.98 9.71
N ASN A 59 19.91 -13.23 9.93
CA ASN A 59 20.72 -14.24 10.60
C ASN A 59 21.84 -14.82 9.70
N GLY A 60 21.90 -14.41 8.43
CA GLY A 60 22.86 -14.94 7.46
C GLY A 60 22.53 -16.35 6.97
N GLU A 61 21.30 -16.82 7.18
CA GLU A 61 20.77 -18.10 6.70
C GLU A 61 20.41 -18.01 5.20
N VAL A 62 21.35 -17.49 4.41
CA VAL A 62 21.22 -17.30 2.97
C VAL A 62 22.17 -18.22 2.23
N LEU A 63 21.76 -18.64 1.03
CA LEU A 63 22.57 -19.41 0.11
C LEU A 63 22.64 -18.68 -1.21
N ASP A 64 23.80 -18.71 -1.85
CA ASP A 64 23.93 -18.18 -3.20
C ASP A 64 23.06 -18.99 -4.17
N TYR A 65 22.34 -18.28 -5.04
CA TYR A 65 21.40 -18.88 -5.96
C TYR A 65 22.07 -19.86 -6.94
N GLU A 66 23.24 -19.51 -7.46
CA GLU A 66 23.98 -20.37 -8.39
C GLU A 66 24.47 -21.63 -7.67
N ASP A 67 24.94 -21.49 -6.43
CA ASP A 67 25.37 -22.63 -5.61
C ASP A 67 24.22 -23.55 -5.19
N PHE A 68 23.02 -23.00 -4.95
CA PHE A 68 21.81 -23.78 -4.74
C PHE A 68 21.42 -24.56 -6.00
N MET A 69 21.37 -23.90 -7.16
CA MET A 69 20.92 -24.51 -8.41
C MET A 69 21.87 -25.60 -8.94
N LYS A 70 23.17 -25.50 -8.68
CA LYS A 70 24.15 -26.56 -9.02
C LYS A 70 23.79 -27.92 -8.42
N LYS A 71 23.06 -27.97 -7.30
CA LYS A 71 22.67 -29.21 -6.61
C LYS A 71 21.38 -29.84 -7.16
N HIS A 72 20.64 -29.10 -7.99
CA HIS A 72 19.31 -29.49 -8.49
C HIS A 72 19.25 -29.57 -10.03
N ARG A 73 20.40 -29.58 -10.69
CA ARG A 73 20.56 -29.65 -12.15
C ARG A 73 21.26 -30.95 -12.54
#